data_AF-A0A3E3ITN3-F1
#
_entry.id   AF-A0A3E3ITN3-F1
#
_cell.length_a   1.000
_cell.length_b   1.000
_cell.length_c   1.000
_cell.angle_alpha   90.00
_cell.angle_beta   90.00
_cell.angle_gamma   90.00
#
_symmetry.space_group_name_H-M   'P 1'
#
loop_
_entity.id
_entity.type
_entity.pdbx_description
1 polymer ?
#
loop_
_entity_poly.entity_id
_entity_poly.type
_entity_poly.pdbx_seq_one_letter_code
_entity_poly.pdbx_strand_id
1 'polypeptide(L)'
;MTLQFIGEYRPHTELPNLRGLHVIELKDFDLTGLAAVHPHLKELRLWGAPGNLGNFSAVGGFRELTNLSTFDLFGFGAADIPTPEQVPELRWFWMTSLPETAAKAAKQLWKSKPGMDLRITKARKPEWLAQNLDNPFRGWDGAEHIPAAAAKKAANQYRKTRSQLMKLAAEPGEDAQAQAMDAVTAYTQTFNKMGFIETEERDEIYMALRGILDALPGDTLQKDSLIEKFDELRDF
;
A
#
# COMPACT_ATOMS: atom_id res chain seq x y z
N MET A 1 12.87 25.94 11.63
CA MET A 1 13.55 24.65 11.87
C MET A 1 12.81 23.57 11.11
N THR A 2 13.54 22.67 10.47
CA THR A 2 13.02 21.52 9.72
C THR A 2 13.64 20.26 10.29
N LEU A 3 12.85 19.21 10.49
CA LEU A 3 13.32 17.92 10.99
C LEU A 3 13.01 16.80 10.02
N GLN A 4 13.88 15.79 10.02
CA GLN A 4 13.70 14.57 9.27
C GLN A 4 13.72 13.35 10.21
N PHE A 5 12.78 12.43 10.00
CA PHE A 5 12.65 11.18 10.72
C PHE A 5 12.68 9.99 9.76
N ILE A 6 13.05 8.81 10.26
CA ILE A 6 13.10 7.56 9.51
C ILE A 6 12.19 6.54 10.21
N GLY A 7 11.30 5.91 9.45
CA GLY A 7 10.40 4.86 9.95
C GLY A 7 9.19 5.44 10.69
N GLU A 8 9.31 5.61 12.00
CA GLU A 8 8.24 6.10 12.86
C GLU A 8 8.43 7.57 13.22
N TYR A 9 7.32 8.29 13.31
CA TYR A 9 7.28 9.64 13.85
C TYR A 9 6.29 9.70 15.01
N ARG A 10 6.71 10.34 16.10
CA ARG A 10 5.85 10.66 17.25
C ARG A 10 5.79 12.19 17.39
N PRO A 11 4.63 12.77 17.73
CA PRO A 11 4.52 14.22 17.86
C PRO A 11 5.47 14.78 18.95
N HIS A 12 6.21 15.85 18.60
CA HIS A 12 7.22 16.46 19.46
C HIS A 12 6.72 17.80 20.02
N THR A 13 5.98 17.77 21.12
CA THR A 13 5.40 18.97 21.75
C THR A 13 6.44 20.00 22.21
N GLU A 14 7.67 19.56 22.42
CA GLU A 14 8.82 20.39 22.76
C GLU A 14 9.33 21.25 21.59
N LEU A 15 8.82 21.04 20.38
CA LEU A 15 9.19 21.78 19.17
C LEU A 15 8.01 22.59 18.58
N PRO A 16 7.46 23.57 19.31
CA PRO A 16 6.26 24.30 18.89
C PRO A 16 6.48 25.16 17.63
N ASN A 17 7.74 25.52 17.33
CA ASN A 17 8.13 26.33 16.18
C ASN A 17 8.66 25.49 15.00
N LEU A 18 8.34 24.19 14.95
CA LEU A 18 8.69 23.34 13.83
C LEU A 18 7.97 23.85 12.56
N ARG A 19 8.75 24.13 11.52
CA ARG A 19 8.23 24.66 10.24
C ARG A 19 8.29 23.63 9.11
N GLY A 20 9.11 22.60 9.25
CA GLY A 20 9.21 21.53 8.26
C GLY A 20 9.29 20.17 8.95
N LEU A 21 8.51 19.22 8.47
CA LEU A 21 8.51 17.83 8.92
C LEU A 21 8.67 16.92 7.72
N HIS A 22 9.80 16.22 7.66
CA HIS A 22 10.10 15.21 6.67
C HIS A 22 10.11 13.84 7.35
N VAL A 23 9.42 12.86 6.79
CA VAL A 23 9.50 11.48 7.27
C VAL A 23 9.74 10.57 6.08
N ILE A 24 10.74 9.70 6.17
CA ILE A 24 11.11 8.74 5.14
C ILE A 24 10.96 7.30 5.67
N GLU A 25 10.78 6.34 4.76
CA GLU A 25 10.54 4.93 5.09
C GLU A 25 9.33 4.72 6.02
N LEU A 26 8.35 5.61 5.89
CA LEU A 26 7.14 5.60 6.71
C LEU A 26 6.32 4.35 6.44
N LYS A 27 6.11 3.53 7.46
CA LYS A 27 5.27 2.33 7.37
C LYS A 27 3.82 2.62 7.72
N ASP A 28 3.58 3.22 8.87
CA ASP A 28 2.26 3.58 9.36
C ASP A 28 2.34 4.91 10.11
N PHE A 29 1.41 5.83 9.86
CA PHE A 29 1.37 7.11 10.55
C PHE A 29 -0.04 7.69 10.59
N ASP A 30 -0.48 8.07 11.78
CA ASP A 30 -1.74 8.79 11.99
C ASP A 30 -1.48 10.30 12.10
N LEU A 31 -2.11 11.09 11.24
CA LEU A 31 -1.97 12.55 11.24
C LEU A 31 -2.84 13.24 12.31
N THR A 32 -3.65 12.51 13.06
CA THR A 32 -4.52 13.07 14.10
C THR A 32 -3.72 13.89 15.10
N GLY A 33 -4.19 15.10 15.38
CA GLY A 33 -3.56 15.99 16.37
C GLY A 33 -2.25 16.63 15.92
N LEU A 34 -1.69 16.26 14.76
CA LEU A 34 -0.40 16.81 14.30
C LEU A 34 -0.45 18.33 14.12
N ALA A 35 -1.56 18.85 13.58
CA ALA A 35 -1.77 20.30 13.44
C ALA A 35 -1.89 21.04 14.78
N ALA A 36 -2.31 20.36 15.85
CA ALA A 36 -2.35 20.96 17.19
C ALA A 36 -0.95 21.01 17.81
N VAL A 37 -0.10 20.02 17.53
CA VAL A 37 1.28 19.96 18.04
C VAL A 37 2.21 20.88 17.26
N HIS A 38 2.02 20.97 15.94
CA HIS A 38 2.83 21.80 15.05
C HIS A 38 1.97 22.76 14.22
N PRO A 39 1.35 23.78 14.84
CA PRO A 39 0.43 24.69 14.16
C PRO A 39 1.10 25.58 13.10
N HIS A 40 2.40 25.82 13.24
CA HIS A 40 3.20 26.67 12.34
C HIS A 40 3.93 25.89 11.23
N LEU A 41 3.51 24.64 10.98
CA LEU A 41 4.11 23.81 9.95
C LEU A 41 3.85 24.39 8.56
N LYS A 42 4.93 24.63 7.81
CA LYS A 42 4.90 25.16 6.44
C LYS A 42 5.20 24.08 5.40
N GLU A 43 5.94 23.05 5.81
CA GLU A 43 6.37 21.98 4.93
C GLU A 43 6.11 20.61 5.57
N LEU A 44 5.37 19.76 4.85
CA LEU A 44 5.12 18.39 5.22
C LEU A 44 5.51 17.48 4.05
N ARG A 45 6.51 16.63 4.26
CA ARG A 45 6.96 15.63 3.28
C ARG A 45 6.94 14.25 3.90
N LEU A 46 6.13 13.35 3.35
CA LEU A 46 5.95 12.00 3.86
C LEU A 46 6.26 10.99 2.76
N TRP A 47 7.25 10.14 2.98
CA TRP A 47 7.72 9.16 2.01
C TRP A 47 7.62 7.76 2.64
N GLY A 48 6.78 6.90 2.06
CA GLY A 48 6.59 5.53 2.49
C GLY A 48 7.44 4.51 1.74
N ALA A 49 7.27 3.23 2.11
CA ALA A 49 7.94 2.10 1.46
C ALA A 49 7.11 0.80 1.37
N PRO A 50 6.02 0.76 0.59
CA PRO A 50 4.86 1.67 0.68
C PRO A 50 4.37 1.82 2.13
N GLY A 51 3.64 2.90 2.47
CA GLY A 51 3.13 3.11 3.83
C GLY A 51 1.64 3.47 3.90
N ASN A 52 1.05 3.38 5.10
CA ASN A 52 -0.32 3.79 5.39
C ASN A 52 -0.35 5.10 6.16
N LEU A 53 -1.26 5.99 5.75
CA LEU A 53 -1.62 7.20 6.47
C LEU A 53 -3.02 7.06 7.04
N GLY A 54 -3.12 7.08 8.36
CA GLY A 54 -4.38 7.27 9.07
C GLY A 54 -4.75 8.75 9.13
N ASN A 55 -6.06 9.02 9.03
CA ASN A 55 -6.64 10.37 9.20
C ASN A 55 -5.98 11.45 8.32
N PHE A 56 -5.71 11.16 7.05
CA PHE A 56 -5.07 12.11 6.14
C PHE A 56 -5.86 13.43 5.99
N SER A 57 -7.18 13.41 6.18
CA SER A 57 -8.02 14.61 6.25
C SER A 57 -7.58 15.64 7.30
N ALA A 58 -6.82 15.23 8.33
CA ALA A 58 -6.24 16.12 9.33
C ALA A 58 -5.26 17.14 8.73
N VAL A 59 -4.75 16.91 7.52
CA VAL A 59 -3.97 17.92 6.76
C VAL A 59 -4.77 19.22 6.59
N GLY A 60 -6.10 19.15 6.51
CA GLY A 60 -6.98 20.31 6.44
C GLY A 60 -6.84 21.29 7.61
N GLY A 61 -6.21 20.88 8.72
CA GLY A 61 -5.98 21.71 9.90
C GLY A 61 -4.78 22.66 9.80
N PHE A 62 -3.83 22.45 8.87
CA PHE A 62 -2.62 23.27 8.81
C PHE A 62 -2.84 24.58 8.05
N ARG A 63 -3.03 25.68 8.79
CA ARG A 63 -3.32 27.00 8.19
C ARG A 63 -2.11 27.64 7.51
N GLU A 64 -0.90 27.32 7.95
CA GLU A 64 0.35 27.88 7.39
C GLU A 64 1.04 26.94 6.39
N LEU A 65 0.44 25.79 6.05
CA LEU A 65 1.08 24.80 5.18
C LEU A 65 1.19 25.33 3.76
N THR A 66 2.42 25.43 3.27
CA THR A 66 2.72 25.92 1.93
C THR A 66 3.18 24.82 0.98
N ASN A 67 3.76 23.76 1.52
CA ASN A 67 4.36 22.65 0.79
C ASN A 67 3.89 21.31 1.35
N LEU A 68 3.22 20.52 0.53
CA LEU A 68 2.81 19.15 0.85
C LEU A 68 3.37 18.21 -0.21
N SER A 69 4.15 17.21 0.22
CA SER A 69 4.44 16.05 -0.62
C SER A 69 4.21 14.71 0.02
N THR A 70 3.69 13.78 -0.78
CA THR A 70 3.61 12.36 -0.43
C THR A 70 4.21 11.47 -1.52
N PHE A 71 4.89 10.41 -1.09
CA PHE A 71 5.44 9.38 -1.98
C PHE A 71 5.09 7.99 -1.44
N ASP A 72 4.40 7.17 -2.23
CA ASP A 72 4.11 5.76 -1.93
C ASP A 72 3.35 5.57 -0.60
N LEU A 73 2.27 6.34 -0.46
CA LEU A 73 1.44 6.39 0.74
C LEU A 73 -0.04 6.18 0.41
N PHE A 74 -0.71 5.41 1.26
CA PHE A 74 -2.06 4.89 1.08
C PHE A 74 -2.88 5.02 2.38
N GLY A 75 -4.05 4.39 2.47
CA GLY A 75 -4.93 4.46 3.66
C GLY A 75 -5.96 5.59 3.65
N PHE A 76 -6.04 6.36 2.56
CA PHE A 76 -6.96 7.49 2.42
C PHE A 76 -7.65 7.49 1.04
N GLY A 77 -8.79 8.19 0.94
CA GLY A 77 -9.61 8.25 -0.26
C GLY A 77 -9.81 9.66 -0.79
N ALA A 78 -10.79 9.81 -1.68
CA ALA A 78 -11.16 11.10 -2.27
C ALA A 78 -11.62 12.13 -1.22
N ALA A 79 -12.36 11.68 -0.19
CA ALA A 79 -12.90 12.53 0.86
C ALA A 79 -11.82 13.11 1.80
N ASP A 80 -10.64 12.50 1.82
CA ASP A 80 -9.55 12.90 2.72
C ASP A 80 -8.63 13.96 2.10
N ILE A 81 -8.78 14.25 0.82
CA ILE A 81 -7.95 15.27 0.16
C ILE A 81 -8.37 16.66 0.68
N PRO A 82 -7.43 17.45 1.23
CA PRO A 82 -7.76 18.78 1.73
C PRO A 82 -8.20 19.70 0.59
N THR A 83 -9.11 20.62 0.87
CA THR A 83 -9.57 21.64 -0.10
C THR A 83 -8.74 22.93 -0.02
N PRO A 84 -8.75 23.77 -1.07
CA PRO A 84 -8.14 25.10 -1.04
C PRO A 84 -8.59 25.99 0.12
N GLU A 85 -9.81 25.85 0.61
CA GLU A 85 -10.37 26.63 1.73
C GLU A 85 -9.84 26.13 3.08
N GLN A 86 -9.55 24.83 3.19
CA GLN A 86 -8.99 24.25 4.41
C GLN A 86 -7.52 24.64 4.59
N VAL A 87 -6.72 24.53 3.51
CA VAL A 87 -5.29 24.87 3.49
C VAL A 87 -4.98 25.99 2.48
N PRO A 88 -5.36 27.24 2.79
CA PRO A 88 -5.34 28.36 1.83
C PRO A 88 -3.95 28.76 1.35
N GLU A 89 -2.93 28.57 2.19
CA GLU A 89 -1.53 28.94 1.90
C GLU A 89 -0.78 27.91 1.04
N LEU A 90 -1.41 26.76 0.76
CA LEU A 90 -0.78 25.70 -0.02
C LEU A 90 -0.53 26.20 -1.45
N ARG A 91 0.71 26.12 -1.89
CA ARG A 91 1.16 26.54 -3.24
C ARG A 91 1.94 25.45 -3.96
N TRP A 92 2.39 24.43 -3.24
CA TRP A 92 3.15 23.32 -3.79
C TRP A 92 2.56 22.01 -3.27
N PHE A 93 1.89 21.26 -4.15
CA PHE A 93 1.16 20.07 -3.78
C PHE A 93 1.49 18.89 -4.71
N TRP A 94 2.38 18.02 -4.23
CA TRP A 94 2.94 16.93 -5.01
C TRP A 94 2.59 15.59 -4.40
N MET A 95 2.00 14.69 -5.17
CA MET A 95 1.73 13.33 -4.72
C MET A 95 2.11 12.33 -5.81
N THR A 96 2.77 11.25 -5.42
CA THR A 96 3.14 10.17 -6.34
C THR A 96 2.95 8.82 -5.69
N SER A 97 2.40 7.86 -6.44
CA SER A 97 2.06 6.53 -5.92
C SER A 97 1.07 6.64 -4.75
N LEU A 98 -0.19 6.91 -5.10
CA LEU A 98 -1.31 7.16 -4.20
C LEU A 98 -2.59 6.50 -4.74
N PRO A 99 -3.66 6.34 -3.93
CA PRO A 99 -4.94 5.79 -4.40
C PRO A 99 -5.53 6.58 -5.57
N GLU A 100 -6.11 5.88 -6.56
CA GLU A 100 -6.64 6.50 -7.78
C GLU A 100 -7.76 7.51 -7.50
N THR A 101 -8.64 7.20 -6.56
CA THR A 101 -9.75 8.07 -6.15
C THR A 101 -9.23 9.38 -5.54
N ALA A 102 -8.23 9.29 -4.65
CA ALA A 102 -7.54 10.42 -4.07
C ALA A 102 -6.80 11.26 -5.14
N ALA A 103 -6.12 10.62 -6.09
CA ALA A 103 -5.45 11.32 -7.19
C ALA A 103 -6.42 12.12 -8.06
N LYS A 104 -7.59 11.56 -8.37
CA LYS A 104 -8.65 12.24 -9.12
C LYS A 104 -9.19 13.45 -8.35
N ALA A 105 -9.48 13.28 -7.06
CA ALA A 105 -9.95 14.35 -6.19
C ALA A 105 -8.94 15.50 -6.07
N ALA A 106 -7.66 15.20 -5.82
CA ALA A 106 -6.59 16.19 -5.73
C ALA A 106 -6.46 17.01 -7.02
N LYS A 107 -6.49 16.35 -8.19
CA LYS A 107 -6.49 17.06 -9.47
C LYS A 107 -7.72 17.94 -9.64
N GLN A 108 -8.90 17.45 -9.28
CA GLN A 108 -10.15 18.19 -9.46
C GLN A 108 -10.21 19.45 -8.59
N LEU A 109 -9.85 19.32 -7.30
CA LEU A 109 -9.92 20.41 -6.32
C LEU A 109 -8.88 21.51 -6.57
N TRP A 110 -7.67 21.13 -6.99
CA TRP A 110 -6.53 22.05 -6.95
C TRP A 110 -6.10 22.61 -8.31
N LYS A 111 -6.52 22.01 -9.43
CA LYS A 111 -6.10 22.45 -10.78
C LYS A 111 -6.43 23.91 -11.12
N SER A 112 -7.46 24.46 -10.48
CA SER A 112 -7.97 25.82 -10.76
C SER A 112 -7.44 26.87 -9.79
N LYS A 113 -6.68 26.49 -8.76
CA LYS A 113 -6.11 27.45 -7.80
C LYS A 113 -4.95 28.21 -8.46
N PRO A 114 -5.00 29.56 -8.54
CA PRO A 114 -3.90 30.35 -9.09
C PRO A 114 -2.59 30.14 -8.32
N GLY A 115 -1.46 30.06 -9.05
CA GLY A 115 -0.13 29.93 -8.46
C GLY A 115 0.18 28.56 -7.86
N MET A 116 -0.67 27.56 -8.07
CA MET A 116 -0.46 26.20 -7.57
C MET A 116 0.50 25.41 -8.46
N ASP A 117 1.60 24.93 -7.87
CA ASP A 117 2.46 23.87 -8.42
C ASP A 117 1.89 22.50 -8.03
N LEU A 118 1.00 21.98 -8.88
CA LEU A 118 0.31 20.71 -8.69
C LEU A 118 0.99 19.59 -9.50
N ARG A 119 1.46 18.54 -8.81
CA ARG A 119 2.02 17.35 -9.47
C ARG A 119 1.47 16.06 -8.87
N ILE A 120 0.46 15.48 -9.52
CA ILE A 120 -0.17 14.23 -9.10
C ILE A 120 0.12 13.13 -10.12
N THR A 121 0.94 12.15 -9.75
CA THR A 121 1.46 11.11 -10.67
C THR A 121 1.33 9.69 -10.10
N LYS A 122 1.42 8.67 -10.96
CA LYS A 122 1.36 7.24 -10.58
C LYS A 122 0.15 6.88 -9.70
N ALA A 123 -1.05 7.28 -10.12
CA ALA A 123 -2.29 6.85 -9.47
C ALA A 123 -2.38 5.31 -9.45
N ARG A 124 -2.66 4.72 -8.29
CA ARG A 124 -2.74 3.28 -8.06
C ARG A 124 -4.19 2.84 -7.98
N LYS A 125 -4.56 1.89 -8.84
CA LYS A 125 -5.89 1.29 -8.83
C LYS A 125 -6.07 0.33 -7.66
N PRO A 126 -7.32 0.02 -7.25
CA PRO A 126 -7.60 -0.96 -6.19
C PRO A 126 -6.90 -2.30 -6.40
N GLU A 127 -6.78 -2.77 -7.65
CA GLU A 127 -6.13 -4.04 -7.94
C GLU A 127 -4.63 -4.01 -7.64
N TRP A 128 -3.98 -2.86 -7.81
CA TRP A 128 -2.57 -2.67 -7.44
C TRP A 128 -2.42 -2.68 -5.91
N LEU A 129 -3.34 -2.05 -5.17
CA LEU A 129 -3.33 -2.05 -3.71
C LEU A 129 -3.41 -3.47 -3.17
N ALA A 130 -4.39 -4.25 -3.67
CA ALA A 130 -4.55 -5.65 -3.29
C ALA A 130 -3.34 -6.55 -3.61
N GLN A 131 -2.53 -6.18 -4.60
CA GLN A 131 -1.31 -6.92 -4.96
C GLN A 131 -0.08 -6.51 -4.14
N ASN A 132 -0.02 -5.27 -3.67
CA ASN A 132 1.20 -4.68 -3.15
C ASN A 132 1.09 -4.25 -1.69
N LEU A 133 0.01 -3.56 -1.34
CA LEU A 133 -0.25 -3.07 0.00
C LEU A 133 -0.88 -4.17 0.87
N ASP A 134 -1.93 -4.81 0.35
CA ASP A 134 -2.67 -5.87 1.08
C ASP A 134 -2.05 -7.26 0.86
N ASN A 135 -0.80 -7.30 0.39
CA ASN A 135 -0.08 -8.55 0.20
C ASN A 135 0.21 -9.16 1.58
N PRO A 136 -0.28 -10.37 1.89
CA PRO A 136 -0.10 -10.99 3.20
C PRO A 136 1.38 -11.13 3.59
N PHE A 137 2.26 -11.32 2.61
CA PHE A 137 3.70 -11.48 2.84
C PHE A 137 4.45 -10.15 3.00
N ARG A 138 3.76 -9.00 3.03
CA ARG A 138 4.41 -7.70 3.27
C ARG A 138 5.13 -7.67 4.62
N GLY A 139 4.59 -8.34 5.64
CA GLY A 139 5.18 -8.43 6.97
C GLY A 139 6.48 -9.24 7.03
N TRP A 140 6.76 -10.06 6.02
CA TRP A 140 7.99 -10.87 5.97
C TRP A 140 9.23 -10.01 5.69
N ASP A 141 9.05 -8.85 5.05
CA ASP A 141 10.15 -7.95 4.73
C ASP A 141 10.62 -7.21 6.00
N GLY A 142 11.78 -7.64 6.51
CA GLY A 142 12.36 -7.14 7.76
C GLY A 142 12.01 -7.95 9.01
N ALA A 143 11.32 -9.10 8.87
CA ALA A 143 11.17 -10.06 9.96
C ALA A 143 12.52 -10.72 10.29
N GLU A 144 12.84 -10.87 11.58
CA GLU A 144 14.16 -11.28 12.06
C GLU A 144 14.58 -12.68 11.56
N HIS A 145 13.62 -13.60 11.47
CA HIS A 145 13.85 -15.00 11.08
C HIS A 145 13.63 -15.29 9.59
N ILE A 146 13.17 -14.30 8.81
CA ILE A 146 12.89 -14.48 7.38
C ILE A 146 13.96 -13.80 6.52
N PRO A 147 14.67 -14.55 5.67
CA PRO A 147 15.65 -13.95 4.76
C PRO A 147 14.99 -12.94 3.81
N ALA A 148 15.57 -11.74 3.67
CA ALA A 148 15.03 -10.69 2.79
C ALA A 148 14.79 -11.16 1.34
N ALA A 149 15.66 -12.04 0.82
CA ALA A 149 15.48 -12.65 -0.49
C ALA A 149 14.23 -13.53 -0.58
N ALA A 150 13.90 -14.24 0.51
CA ALA A 150 12.71 -15.06 0.60
C ALA A 150 11.45 -14.22 0.75
N ALA A 151 11.44 -13.20 1.62
CA ALA A 151 10.35 -12.25 1.74
C ALA A 151 9.99 -11.62 0.38
N LYS A 152 11.00 -11.14 -0.35
CA LYS A 152 10.83 -10.61 -1.71
C LYS A 152 10.27 -11.65 -2.67
N LYS A 153 10.71 -12.90 -2.58
CA LYS A 153 10.25 -13.99 -3.45
C LYS A 153 8.79 -14.37 -3.15
N ALA A 154 8.41 -14.47 -1.87
CA ALA A 154 7.04 -14.74 -1.41
C ALA A 154 6.08 -13.65 -1.91
N ALA A 155 6.42 -12.38 -1.68
CA ALA A 155 5.60 -11.26 -2.14
C ALA A 155 5.43 -11.25 -3.67
N ASN A 156 6.49 -11.56 -4.43
CA ASN A 156 6.41 -11.64 -5.90
C ASN A 156 5.62 -12.84 -6.39
N GLN A 157 5.77 -14.00 -5.76
CA GLN A 157 5.01 -15.19 -6.11
C GLN A 157 3.51 -14.99 -5.88
N TYR A 158 3.14 -14.37 -4.75
CA TYR A 158 1.75 -13.96 -4.48
C TYR A 158 1.20 -13.06 -5.58
N ARG A 159 1.91 -11.99 -5.95
CA ARG A 159 1.50 -11.06 -7.02
C ARG A 159 1.26 -11.78 -8.34
N LYS A 160 2.20 -12.66 -8.71
CA LYS A 160 2.13 -13.44 -9.95
C LYS A 160 0.91 -14.36 -9.97
N THR A 161 0.75 -15.20 -8.93
CA THR A 161 -0.36 -16.14 -8.81
C THR A 161 -1.71 -15.40 -8.79
N ARG A 162 -1.85 -14.35 -7.98
CA ARG A 162 -3.07 -13.53 -7.92
C ARG A 162 -3.43 -12.95 -9.28
N SER A 163 -2.46 -12.33 -9.96
CA SER A 163 -2.72 -11.70 -11.26
C SER A 163 -3.13 -12.72 -12.32
N GLN A 164 -2.50 -13.89 -12.33
CA GLN A 164 -2.81 -14.96 -13.29
C GLN A 164 -4.20 -15.53 -13.04
N LEU A 165 -4.53 -15.90 -11.81
CA LEU A 165 -5.83 -16.49 -11.48
C LEU A 165 -6.97 -15.50 -11.68
N MET A 166 -6.79 -14.22 -11.33
CA MET A 166 -7.79 -13.17 -11.61
C MET A 166 -8.06 -13.03 -13.11
N LYS A 167 -7.02 -13.08 -13.95
CA LYS A 167 -7.18 -13.01 -15.40
C LYS A 167 -7.95 -14.22 -15.93
N LEU A 168 -7.60 -15.43 -15.48
CA LEU A 168 -8.25 -16.67 -15.90
C LEU A 168 -9.72 -16.74 -15.46
N ALA A 169 -10.05 -16.19 -14.29
CA ALA A 169 -11.42 -16.12 -13.81
C ALA A 169 -12.27 -15.11 -14.59
N ALA A 170 -11.69 -13.96 -14.96
CA ALA A 170 -12.39 -12.90 -15.70
C ALA A 170 -12.60 -13.25 -17.19
N GLU A 171 -11.62 -13.91 -17.81
CA GLU A 171 -11.62 -14.27 -19.24
C GLU A 171 -11.30 -15.77 -19.40
N PRO A 172 -12.25 -16.66 -19.08
CA PRO A 172 -12.01 -18.09 -19.09
C PRO A 172 -11.92 -18.63 -20.54
N GLY A 173 -10.73 -19.10 -20.92
CA GLY A 173 -10.53 -19.93 -22.12
C GLY A 173 -10.77 -21.42 -21.83
N GLU A 174 -10.75 -22.26 -22.87
CA GLU A 174 -10.98 -23.71 -22.75
C GLU A 174 -10.02 -24.39 -21.73
N ASP A 175 -8.78 -23.91 -21.64
CA ASP A 175 -7.75 -24.45 -20.73
C ASP A 175 -7.62 -23.68 -19.40
N ALA A 176 -8.57 -22.82 -19.05
CA ALA A 176 -8.43 -21.92 -17.90
C ALA A 176 -8.16 -22.68 -16.58
N GLN A 177 -8.84 -23.81 -16.38
CA GLN A 177 -8.66 -24.65 -15.18
C GLN A 177 -7.27 -25.28 -15.12
N ALA A 178 -6.75 -25.80 -16.24
CA ALA A 178 -5.41 -26.38 -16.30
C ALA A 178 -4.33 -25.32 -16.02
N GLN A 179 -4.46 -24.13 -16.63
CA GLN A 179 -3.55 -23.01 -16.36
C GLN A 179 -3.62 -22.51 -14.91
N ALA A 180 -4.78 -22.62 -14.27
CA ALA A 180 -4.94 -22.31 -12.86
C ALA A 180 -4.22 -23.36 -11.97
N MET A 181 -4.29 -24.65 -12.32
CA MET A 181 -3.52 -25.72 -11.66
C MET A 181 -2.01 -25.49 -11.75
N ASP A 182 -1.52 -25.06 -12.92
CA ASP A 182 -0.11 -24.73 -13.10
C ASP A 182 0.31 -23.53 -12.24
N ALA A 183 -0.57 -22.53 -12.12
CA ALA A 183 -0.32 -21.35 -11.29
C ALA A 183 -0.22 -21.71 -9.80
N VAL A 184 -1.09 -22.60 -9.31
CA VAL A 184 -1.05 -23.11 -7.93
C VAL A 184 0.16 -24.01 -7.72
N THR A 185 0.48 -24.88 -8.68
CA THR A 185 1.69 -25.72 -8.62
C THR A 185 2.95 -24.86 -8.50
N ALA A 186 3.09 -23.82 -9.31
CA ALA A 186 4.22 -22.90 -9.25
C ALA A 186 4.25 -22.10 -7.93
N TYR A 187 3.07 -21.75 -7.39
CA TYR A 187 2.94 -21.13 -6.07
C TYR A 187 3.50 -22.05 -4.99
N THR A 188 2.97 -23.26 -4.85
CA THR A 188 3.38 -24.24 -3.83
C THR A 188 4.87 -24.56 -3.93
N GLN A 189 5.35 -24.92 -5.12
CA GLN A 189 6.77 -25.26 -5.35
C GLN A 189 7.74 -24.12 -5.06
N THR A 190 7.28 -22.87 -5.07
CA THR A 190 8.12 -21.73 -4.69
C THR A 190 8.39 -21.72 -3.18
N PHE A 191 7.37 -22.06 -2.39
CA PHE A 191 7.45 -22.13 -0.93
C PHE A 191 8.12 -23.42 -0.45
N ASN A 192 7.89 -24.57 -1.09
CA ASN A 192 8.61 -25.83 -0.82
C ASN A 192 10.15 -25.66 -0.82
N LYS A 193 10.67 -24.69 -1.58
CA LYS A 193 12.12 -24.39 -1.68
C LYS A 193 12.64 -23.50 -0.56
N MET A 194 11.80 -23.09 0.39
CA MET A 194 12.13 -22.18 1.48
C MET A 194 12.27 -22.96 2.78
N GLY A 195 13.51 -23.22 3.20
CA GLY A 195 13.79 -24.06 4.38
C GLY A 195 13.57 -23.40 5.75
N PHE A 196 12.95 -22.22 5.82
CA PHE A 196 12.65 -21.51 7.07
C PHE A 196 11.15 -21.54 7.44
N ILE A 197 10.31 -22.16 6.59
CA ILE A 197 8.87 -22.20 6.84
C ILE A 197 8.59 -23.07 8.05
N GLU A 198 7.95 -22.49 9.07
CA GLU A 198 7.45 -23.20 10.23
C GLU A 198 5.90 -23.17 10.23
N THR A 199 5.29 -23.37 11.40
CA THR A 199 3.82 -23.48 11.51
C THR A 199 3.13 -22.16 11.14
N GLU A 200 3.66 -21.03 11.57
CA GLU A 200 3.06 -19.70 11.31
C GLU A 200 3.12 -19.37 9.81
N GLU A 201 4.29 -19.49 9.17
CA GLU A 201 4.46 -19.19 7.76
C GLU A 201 3.63 -20.15 6.88
N ARG A 202 3.51 -21.41 7.29
CA ARG A 202 2.68 -22.40 6.59
C ARG A 202 1.22 -21.97 6.54
N ASP A 203 0.68 -21.52 7.67
CA ASP A 203 -0.70 -21.03 7.75
C ASP A 203 -0.87 -19.74 6.94
N GLU A 204 0.10 -18.82 7.01
CA GLU A 204 0.08 -17.60 6.20
C GLU A 204 0.09 -17.88 4.69
N ILE A 205 0.90 -18.85 4.24
CA ILE A 205 0.94 -19.28 2.84
C ILE A 205 -0.42 -19.84 2.41
N TYR A 206 -0.99 -20.73 3.21
CA TYR A 206 -2.32 -21.29 2.91
C TYR A 206 -3.40 -20.21 2.86
N MET A 207 -3.45 -19.34 3.87
CA MET A 207 -4.43 -18.26 3.96
C MET A 207 -4.26 -17.24 2.84
N ALA A 208 -3.02 -16.97 2.40
CA ALA A 208 -2.76 -16.11 1.27
C ALA A 208 -3.31 -16.69 -0.04
N LEU A 209 -3.13 -17.99 -0.30
CA LEU A 209 -3.73 -18.64 -1.46
C LEU A 209 -5.25 -18.63 -1.38
N ARG A 210 -5.82 -18.99 -0.23
CA ARG A 210 -7.27 -18.98 -0.01
C ARG A 210 -7.87 -17.60 -0.24
N GLY A 211 -7.23 -16.55 0.28
CA GLY A 211 -7.63 -15.17 0.04
C GLY A 211 -7.59 -14.76 -1.43
N ILE A 212 -6.65 -15.30 -2.24
CA ILE A 212 -6.68 -15.10 -3.70
C ILE A 212 -7.93 -15.75 -4.30
N LEU A 213 -8.22 -17.00 -3.96
CA LEU A 213 -9.34 -17.78 -4.51
C LEU A 213 -10.70 -17.21 -4.13
N ASP A 214 -10.87 -16.78 -2.88
CA ASP A 214 -12.09 -16.17 -2.38
C ASP A 214 -12.40 -14.85 -3.09
N ALA A 215 -11.36 -14.11 -3.48
CA ALA A 215 -11.50 -12.85 -4.21
C ALA A 215 -11.73 -13.01 -5.72
N LEU A 216 -11.62 -14.23 -6.28
CA LEU A 216 -11.82 -14.46 -7.71
C LEU A 216 -13.27 -14.16 -8.10
N PRO A 217 -13.49 -13.45 -9.23
CA PRO A 217 -14.83 -13.19 -9.74
C PRO A 217 -15.45 -14.47 -10.31
N GLY A 218 -16.73 -14.68 -10.02
CA GLY A 218 -17.51 -15.81 -10.53
C GLY A 218 -17.03 -17.19 -10.04
N ASP A 219 -17.61 -18.23 -10.62
CA ASP A 219 -17.43 -19.63 -10.20
C ASP A 219 -16.81 -20.50 -11.31
N THR A 220 -16.17 -19.88 -12.30
CA THR A 220 -15.64 -20.59 -13.48
C THR A 220 -14.46 -21.50 -13.14
N LEU A 221 -13.60 -21.07 -12.22
CA LEU A 221 -12.50 -21.90 -11.74
C LEU A 221 -12.97 -22.74 -10.56
N GLN A 222 -12.71 -24.05 -10.62
CA GLN A 222 -13.05 -24.96 -9.51
C GLN A 222 -12.06 -24.75 -8.37
N LYS A 223 -12.45 -23.93 -7.39
CA LYS A 223 -11.60 -23.50 -6.28
C LYS A 223 -11.17 -24.66 -5.39
N ASP A 224 -12.06 -25.63 -5.14
CA ASP A 224 -11.75 -26.79 -4.29
C ASP A 224 -10.63 -27.63 -4.89
N SER A 225 -10.66 -27.90 -6.20
CA SER A 225 -9.58 -28.62 -6.89
C SER A 225 -8.24 -27.87 -6.85
N LEU A 226 -8.27 -26.53 -6.80
CA LEU A 226 -7.06 -25.72 -6.68
C LEU A 226 -6.46 -25.85 -5.27
N ILE A 227 -7.30 -25.89 -4.23
CA ILE A 227 -6.87 -26.14 -2.85
C ILE A 227 -6.36 -27.57 -2.68
N GLU A 228 -7.06 -28.57 -3.21
CA GLU A 228 -6.60 -29.96 -3.21
C GLU A 228 -5.23 -30.10 -3.86
N LYS A 229 -5.00 -29.41 -4.99
CA LYS A 229 -3.69 -29.41 -5.66
C LYS A 229 -2.59 -28.79 -4.81
N PHE A 230 -2.90 -27.70 -4.10
CA PHE A 230 -1.97 -27.09 -3.15
C PHE A 230 -1.63 -28.07 -2.02
N ASP A 231 -2.63 -28.70 -1.42
CA ASP A 231 -2.47 -29.63 -0.30
C ASP A 231 -1.72 -30.91 -0.68
N GLU A 232 -1.89 -31.41 -1.90
CA GLU A 232 -1.15 -32.55 -2.46
C GLU A 232 0.36 -32.24 -2.58
N LEU A 233 0.69 -31.01 -3.00
CA LEU A 233 2.06 -30.64 -3.36
C LEU A 233 2.88 -30.03 -2.23
N ARG A 234 2.25 -29.50 -1.17
CA ARG A 234 2.98 -28.83 -0.08
C ARG A 234 3.82 -29.85 0.69
N ASP A 235 5.10 -29.54 0.86
CA ASP A 235 6.08 -30.37 1.59
C ASP A 235 6.81 -29.63 2.72
N PHE A 236 6.42 -28.37 2.95
CA PHE A 236 6.81 -27.54 4.09
C PHE A 236 5.84 -27.68 5.26
#